data_AF-A0A183HRE8-F1
#
_entry.id   AF-A0A183HRE8-F1
#
_cell.length_a   1.000
_cell.length_b   1.000
_cell.length_c   1.000
_cell.angle_alpha   90.00
_cell.angle_beta   90.00
_cell.angle_gamma   90.00
#
_symmetry.space_group_name_H-M   'P 1'
#
loop_
_entity.id
_entity.type
_entity.pdbx_description
1 polymer ?
#
loop_
_entity_poly.entity_id
_entity_poly.type
_entity_poly.pdbx_seq_one_letter_code
_entity_poly.pdbx_strand_id
1 'polypeptide(L)'
;LGVFRSIHKVYSKFKFLQELYNGLRQLLECSDDVENTYNYTFQISYKDVYGCNHDEELIPNGANIPVTFDNRKKFVACYADFLLNRSVKRQFDAFSMGFNKVVNRGLLRRLFMPDEVEQLVCGVLDLDFDILAQCTKYQNGFTETSQTVKDFWTVAKAMSTEEKKMLLQFITGSDRVPVGGLAKLEVIIARNGDNKE
;
A
#
# COMPACT_ATOMS: atom_id res chain seq x y z
N LEU A 1 7.02 8.93 17.52
CA LEU A 1 7.66 9.21 16.21
C LEU A 1 7.67 7.98 15.28
N GLY A 2 8.12 6.79 15.72
CA GLY A 2 8.07 5.57 14.89
C GLY A 2 6.66 5.12 14.47
N VAL A 3 5.71 5.13 15.41
CA VAL A 3 4.28 4.82 15.15
C VAL A 3 3.69 5.73 14.07
N PHE A 4 3.99 7.04 14.10
CA PHE A 4 3.53 8.02 13.12
C PHE A 4 4.07 7.81 11.70
N ARG A 5 5.29 7.28 11.56
CA ARG A 5 5.84 6.94 10.23
C ARG A 5 5.19 5.69 9.64
N SER A 6 4.93 4.67 10.46
CA SER A 6 4.19 3.46 10.04
C SER A 6 2.74 3.78 9.67
N ILE A 7 2.11 4.65 10.46
CA ILE A 7 0.81 5.30 10.18
C ILE A 7 0.84 5.97 8.81
N HIS A 8 1.72 6.93 8.57
CA HIS A 8 1.74 7.70 7.32
C HIS A 8 1.92 6.82 6.06
N LYS A 9 2.76 5.79 6.13
CA LYS A 9 3.00 4.84 5.02
C LYS A 9 1.80 3.94 4.72
N VAL A 10 1.09 3.46 5.74
CA VAL A 10 -0.14 2.67 5.56
C VAL A 10 -1.29 3.56 5.06
N TYR A 11 -1.33 4.83 5.49
CA TYR A 11 -2.50 5.70 5.33
C TYR A 11 -2.53 6.55 4.06
N SER A 12 -1.42 6.70 3.33
CA SER A 12 -1.44 7.43 2.04
C SER A 12 -2.33 6.74 0.98
N LYS A 13 -2.73 5.47 1.19
CA LYS A 13 -3.58 4.69 0.28
C LYS A 13 -5.08 4.74 0.62
N PHE A 14 -5.49 5.30 1.77
CA PHE A 14 -6.89 5.29 2.21
C PHE A 14 -7.37 6.69 2.62
N LYS A 15 -8.16 7.32 1.76
CA LYS A 15 -8.65 8.71 1.89
C LYS A 15 -9.30 9.04 3.25
N PHE A 16 -10.07 8.11 3.81
CA PHE A 16 -10.73 8.26 5.13
C PHE A 16 -9.73 8.37 6.31
N LEU A 17 -8.58 7.73 6.19
CA LEU A 17 -7.56 7.74 7.25
C LEU A 17 -6.71 9.01 7.22
N GLN A 18 -6.77 9.78 6.14
CA GLN A 18 -6.06 11.06 6.03
C GLN A 18 -6.71 12.16 6.86
N GLU A 19 -8.05 12.26 6.87
CA GLU A 19 -8.78 13.21 7.70
C GLU A 19 -8.57 12.92 9.19
N LEU A 20 -8.67 11.65 9.58
CA LEU A 20 -8.40 11.21 10.95
C LEU A 20 -6.95 11.49 11.36
N TYR A 21 -5.98 11.18 10.50
CA TYR A 21 -4.57 11.50 10.75
C TYR A 21 -4.37 12.99 10.99
N ASN A 22 -4.95 13.85 10.14
CA ASN A 22 -4.83 15.29 10.28
C ASN A 22 -5.47 15.78 11.58
N GLY A 23 -6.65 15.27 11.96
CA GLY A 23 -7.31 15.61 13.22
C GLY A 23 -6.49 15.20 14.46
N LEU A 24 -5.97 13.97 14.49
CA LEU A 24 -5.10 13.51 15.57
C LEU A 24 -3.79 14.29 15.62
N ARG A 25 -3.26 14.71 14.46
CA ARG A 25 -2.06 15.55 14.39
C ARG A 25 -2.32 16.96 14.94
N GLN A 26 -3.43 17.59 14.57
CA GLN A 26 -3.85 18.88 15.12
C GLN A 26 -4.02 18.81 16.64
N LEU A 27 -4.64 17.74 17.16
CA LEU A 27 -4.75 17.50 18.60
C LEU A 27 -3.37 17.45 19.28
N LEU A 28 -2.38 16.80 18.66
CA LEU A 28 -1.01 16.75 19.20
C LEU A 28 -0.29 18.10 19.17
N GLU A 29 -0.54 18.89 18.13
CA GLU A 29 0.08 20.20 17.88
C GLU A 29 -0.59 21.34 18.66
N CYS A 30 -1.83 21.15 19.12
CA CYS A 30 -2.59 22.12 19.90
C CYS A 30 -1.77 22.60 21.13
N SER A 31 -1.61 23.91 21.31
CA SER A 31 -0.94 24.49 22.49
C SER A 31 -1.92 24.92 23.58
N ASP A 32 -3.20 24.99 23.23
CA ASP A 32 -4.23 25.66 24.02
C ASP A 32 -5.01 24.67 24.87
N ASP A 33 -6.14 25.11 25.44
CA ASP A 33 -7.01 24.28 26.28
C ASP A 33 -7.67 23.16 25.46
N VAL A 34 -6.98 22.02 25.39
CA VAL A 34 -7.42 20.82 24.64
C VAL A 34 -8.78 20.32 25.11
N GLU A 35 -9.03 20.34 26.42
CA GLU A 35 -10.23 19.76 27.00
C GLU A 35 -11.46 20.55 26.56
N ASN A 36 -11.44 21.88 26.71
CA ASN A 36 -12.57 22.72 26.29
C ASN A 36 -12.69 22.86 24.77
N THR A 37 -11.58 22.80 24.03
CA THR A 37 -11.58 22.97 22.57
C THR A 37 -12.14 21.74 21.85
N TYR A 38 -11.72 20.54 22.25
CA TYR A 38 -12.09 19.30 21.57
C TYR A 38 -13.22 18.57 22.27
N ASN A 39 -13.33 18.70 23.60
CA ASN A 39 -14.31 18.01 24.43
C ASN A 39 -14.37 16.50 24.15
N TYR A 40 -13.19 15.89 23.97
CA TYR A 40 -13.06 14.44 23.79
C TYR A 40 -12.89 13.75 25.13
N THR A 41 -13.34 12.51 25.18
CA THR A 41 -12.98 11.55 26.23
C THR A 41 -12.18 10.40 25.62
N PHE A 42 -11.72 9.46 26.43
CA PHE A 42 -11.06 8.25 25.93
C PHE A 42 -12.05 7.22 25.36
N GLN A 43 -13.27 7.61 25.00
CA GLN A 43 -14.20 6.81 24.21
C GLN A 43 -14.24 7.35 22.77
N ILE A 44 -14.29 6.43 21.80
CA ILE A 44 -14.43 6.77 20.38
C ILE A 44 -15.64 6.07 19.79
N SER A 45 -16.23 6.66 18.75
CA SER A 45 -17.29 6.04 17.98
C SER A 45 -16.79 5.70 16.57
N TYR A 46 -17.13 4.52 16.08
CA TYR A 46 -16.78 4.07 14.73
C TYR A 46 -17.94 3.30 14.08
N LYS A 47 -17.91 3.21 12.76
CA LYS A 47 -18.85 2.38 12.00
C LYS A 47 -18.20 1.08 11.58
N ASP A 48 -18.92 -0.02 11.74
CA ASP A 48 -18.48 -1.29 11.18
C ASP A 48 -18.75 -1.38 9.66
N VAL A 49 -18.40 -2.52 9.08
CA VAL A 49 -18.58 -2.80 7.65
C VAL A 49 -20.05 -2.84 7.20
N TYR A 50 -21.00 -2.94 8.14
CA TYR A 50 -22.43 -2.92 7.90
C TYR A 50 -23.04 -1.53 8.15
N GLY A 51 -22.22 -0.55 8.55
CA GLY A 51 -22.64 0.81 8.85
C GLY A 51 -23.23 0.98 10.25
N CYS A 52 -23.16 -0.03 11.11
CA CYS A 52 -23.62 0.06 12.49
C CYS A 52 -22.62 0.87 13.33
N ASN A 53 -23.14 1.78 14.17
CA ASN A 53 -22.32 2.57 15.08
C ASN A 53 -21.94 1.74 16.30
N HIS A 54 -20.68 1.83 16.69
CA HIS A 54 -20.11 1.21 17.88
C HIS A 54 -19.35 2.25 18.68
N ASP A 55 -19.39 2.10 19.99
CA ASP A 55 -18.58 2.87 20.92
C ASP A 55 -17.49 1.97 21.51
N GLU A 56 -16.27 2.51 21.59
CA GLU A 56 -15.12 1.81 22.14
C GLU A 56 -14.42 2.67 23.19
N GLU A 57 -14.28 2.13 24.40
CA GLU A 57 -13.43 2.72 25.41
C GLU A 57 -11.96 2.34 25.14
N LEU A 58 -11.13 3.33 24.82
CA LEU A 58 -9.71 3.14 24.52
C LEU A 58 -8.88 2.75 25.75
N ILE A 59 -9.38 3.08 26.94
CA ILE A 59 -8.87 2.68 28.25
C ILE A 59 -10.07 2.37 29.16
N PRO A 60 -9.89 1.62 30.27
CA PRO A 60 -10.98 1.34 31.20
C PRO A 60 -11.64 2.64 31.69
N ASN A 61 -12.98 2.69 31.66
CA ASN A 61 -13.77 3.87 32.05
C ASN A 61 -13.46 5.11 31.18
N GLY A 62 -13.04 4.89 29.94
CA GLY A 62 -12.60 5.93 29.01
C GLY A 62 -13.69 6.96 28.71
N ALA A 63 -14.96 6.57 28.78
CA ALA A 63 -16.10 7.48 28.61
C ALA A 63 -16.07 8.67 29.58
N ASN A 64 -15.49 8.48 30.77
CA ASN A 64 -15.48 9.45 31.86
C ASN A 64 -14.13 10.16 32.04
N ILE A 65 -13.16 9.91 31.16
CA ILE A 65 -11.81 10.47 31.25
C ILE A 65 -11.65 11.48 30.12
N PRO A 66 -11.61 12.79 30.40
CA PRO A 66 -11.42 13.81 29.37
C PRO A 66 -10.02 13.76 28.78
N VAL A 67 -9.91 14.13 27.51
CA VAL A 67 -8.63 14.33 26.83
C VAL A 67 -8.13 15.74 27.16
N THR A 68 -6.97 15.80 27.79
CA THR A 68 -6.32 17.03 28.23
C THR A 68 -4.99 17.23 27.48
N PHE A 69 -4.37 18.41 27.66
CA PHE A 69 -3.05 18.70 27.12
C PHE A 69 -2.02 17.60 27.48
N ASP A 70 -2.03 17.16 28.74
CA ASP A 70 -1.05 16.21 29.26
C ASP A 70 -1.26 14.78 28.74
N ASN A 71 -2.52 14.37 28.55
CA ASN A 71 -2.85 12.99 28.21
C ASN A 71 -3.13 12.75 26.72
N ARG A 72 -3.19 13.81 25.88
CA ARG A 72 -3.49 13.70 24.44
C ARG A 72 -2.57 12.76 23.67
N LYS A 73 -1.28 12.69 24.05
CA LYS A 73 -0.33 11.77 23.42
C LYS A 73 -0.71 10.31 23.68
N LYS A 74 -1.23 10.02 24.88
CA LYS A 74 -1.76 8.71 25.25
C LYS A 74 -3.05 8.42 24.50
N PHE A 75 -3.96 9.38 24.42
CA PHE A 75 -5.20 9.24 23.63
C PHE A 75 -4.88 8.84 22.18
N VAL A 76 -4.00 9.59 21.50
CA VAL A 76 -3.61 9.30 20.11
C VAL A 76 -2.92 7.94 19.98
N ALA A 77 -2.09 7.55 20.94
CA ALA A 77 -1.46 6.23 20.92
C ALA A 77 -2.48 5.09 21.08
N CYS A 78 -3.44 5.22 22.01
CA CYS A 78 -4.50 4.22 22.18
C CYS A 78 -5.43 4.17 20.97
N TYR A 79 -5.77 5.30 20.37
CA TYR A 79 -6.57 5.36 19.15
C TYR A 79 -5.85 4.61 18.02
N ALA A 80 -4.56 4.90 17.80
CA ALA A 80 -3.76 4.22 16.78
C ALA A 80 -3.68 2.70 17.01
N ASP A 81 -3.48 2.26 18.27
CA ASP A 81 -3.48 0.84 18.62
C ASP A 81 -4.83 0.18 18.34
N PHE A 82 -5.93 0.84 18.70
CA PHE A 82 -7.26 0.35 18.39
C PHE A 82 -7.45 0.15 16.89
N LEU A 83 -7.14 1.17 16.08
CA LEU A 83 -7.32 1.12 14.63
C LEU A 83 -6.46 0.05 13.97
N LEU A 84 -5.18 -0.02 14.32
CA LEU A 84 -4.21 -0.85 13.61
C LEU A 84 -4.16 -2.29 14.11
N ASN A 85 -4.47 -2.52 15.39
CA ASN A 85 -4.29 -3.81 16.03
C ASN A 85 -5.62 -4.39 16.52
N ARG A 86 -6.36 -3.67 17.37
CA ARG A 86 -7.53 -4.25 18.07
C ARG A 86 -8.73 -4.46 17.14
N SER A 87 -9.08 -3.45 16.35
CA SER A 87 -10.29 -3.45 15.50
C SER A 87 -10.25 -4.50 14.39
N VAL A 88 -9.05 -4.84 13.91
CA VAL A 88 -8.81 -5.82 12.84
C VAL A 88 -8.23 -7.15 13.36
N LYS A 89 -8.13 -7.32 14.69
CA LYS A 89 -7.38 -8.41 15.31
C LYS A 89 -7.79 -9.78 14.79
N ARG A 90 -9.08 -10.06 14.71
CA ARG A 90 -9.61 -11.37 14.30
C ARG A 90 -9.18 -11.73 12.88
N GLN A 91 -9.31 -10.79 11.94
CA GLN A 91 -8.98 -10.96 10.53
C GLN A 91 -7.47 -11.04 10.34
N PHE A 92 -6.73 -10.17 11.04
CA PHE A 92 -5.28 -10.13 10.97
C PHE A 92 -4.64 -11.38 11.57
N ASP A 93 -5.16 -11.91 12.69
CA ASP A 93 -4.66 -13.15 13.29
C ASP A 93 -4.84 -14.34 12.34
N ALA A 94 -5.99 -14.44 11.66
CA ALA A 94 -6.24 -15.48 10.67
C ALA A 94 -5.30 -15.35 9.45
N PHE A 95 -5.14 -14.13 8.92
CA PHE A 95 -4.18 -13.85 7.86
C PHE A 95 -2.75 -14.20 8.27
N SER A 96 -2.30 -13.73 9.45
CA SER A 96 -0.96 -13.96 9.98
C SER A 96 -0.69 -15.45 10.16
N MET A 97 -1.68 -16.20 10.67
CA MET A 97 -1.57 -17.65 10.81
C MET A 97 -1.37 -18.33 9.45
N GLY A 98 -2.15 -17.96 8.42
CA GLY A 98 -1.99 -18.49 7.06
C GLY A 98 -0.62 -18.15 6.47
N PHE A 99 -0.23 -16.88 6.55
CA PHE A 99 1.06 -16.40 6.04
C PHE A 99 2.25 -17.13 6.69
N ASN A 100 2.22 -17.32 8.01
CA ASN A 100 3.29 -18.00 8.77
C ASN A 100 3.39 -19.50 8.47
N LYS A 101 2.39 -20.13 7.83
CA LYS A 101 2.50 -21.54 7.38
C LYS A 101 3.38 -21.69 6.14
N VAL A 102 3.45 -20.65 5.31
CA VAL A 102 4.19 -20.67 4.04
C VAL A 102 5.55 -20.01 4.20
N VAL A 103 5.66 -19.03 5.10
CA VAL A 103 6.89 -18.26 5.27
C VAL A 103 7.49 -18.44 6.66
N ASN A 104 8.81 -18.65 6.71
CA ASN A 104 9.55 -18.68 7.97
C ASN A 104 9.59 -17.28 8.60
N ARG A 105 8.68 -17.03 9.55
CA ARG A 105 8.55 -15.77 10.27
C ARG A 105 9.85 -15.29 10.91
N GLY A 106 10.67 -16.22 11.42
CA GLY A 106 11.95 -15.90 12.04
C GLY A 106 12.95 -15.37 11.02
N LEU A 107 12.97 -15.95 9.81
CA LEU A 107 13.83 -15.52 8.73
C LEU A 107 13.40 -14.15 8.17
N LEU A 108 12.12 -13.99 7.85
CA LEU A 108 11.59 -12.72 7.34
C LEU A 108 11.90 -11.56 8.29
N ARG A 109 11.63 -11.72 9.58
CA ARG A 109 11.85 -10.67 10.58
C ARG A 109 13.34 -10.31 10.75
N ARG A 110 14.25 -11.26 10.51
CA ARG A 110 15.70 -11.04 10.66
C ARG A 110 16.34 -10.42 9.42
N LEU A 111 15.78 -10.70 8.24
CA LEU A 111 16.40 -10.32 6.98
C LEU A 111 15.79 -9.09 6.32
N PHE A 112 14.51 -8.81 6.58
CA PHE A 112 13.78 -7.78 5.84
C PHE A 112 13.13 -6.73 6.75
N MET A 113 13.19 -5.49 6.29
CA MET A 113 12.36 -4.38 6.76
C MET A 113 10.97 -4.45 6.12
N PRO A 114 9.94 -3.82 6.73
CA PRO A 114 8.58 -3.85 6.20
C PRO A 114 8.45 -3.43 4.73
N ASP A 115 9.20 -2.40 4.31
CA ASP A 115 9.19 -1.92 2.92
C ASP A 115 9.80 -2.96 1.95
N GLU A 116 10.79 -3.73 2.40
CA GLU A 116 11.39 -4.79 1.57
C GLU A 116 10.45 -5.99 1.45
N VAL A 117 9.67 -6.29 2.50
CA VAL A 117 8.59 -7.28 2.41
C VAL A 117 7.50 -6.81 1.44
N GLU A 118 7.14 -5.52 1.43
CA GLU A 118 6.24 -4.95 0.42
C GLU A 118 6.81 -5.15 -0.99
N GLN A 119 8.10 -4.86 -1.21
CA GLN A 119 8.72 -5.05 -2.52
C GLN A 119 8.76 -6.51 -2.98
N LEU A 120 8.97 -7.46 -2.06
CA LEU A 120 8.93 -8.88 -2.39
C LEU A 120 7.54 -9.34 -2.85
N VAL A 121 6.47 -8.79 -2.26
CA VAL A 121 5.09 -9.19 -2.55
C VAL A 121 4.50 -8.40 -3.72
N CYS A 122 4.69 -7.09 -3.72
CA CYS A 122 4.07 -6.16 -4.67
C CYS A 122 4.98 -5.81 -5.85
N GLY A 123 6.25 -6.23 -5.83
CA GLY A 123 7.22 -5.86 -6.84
C GLY A 123 7.80 -4.44 -6.65
N VAL A 124 8.74 -4.13 -7.53
CA VAL A 124 9.48 -2.85 -7.57
C VAL A 124 9.05 -2.02 -8.77
N LEU A 125 9.29 -0.71 -8.69
CA LEU A 125 9.11 0.18 -9.82
C LEU A 125 10.43 0.25 -10.61
N ASP A 126 10.48 -0.44 -11.73
CA ASP A 126 11.56 -0.40 -12.71
C ASP A 126 10.92 -0.24 -14.10
N LEU A 127 11.34 0.80 -14.82
CA LEU A 127 10.73 1.26 -16.07
C LEU A 127 11.77 1.39 -17.20
N ASP A 128 12.87 0.64 -17.12
CA ASP A 128 13.83 0.51 -18.21
C ASP A 128 13.27 -0.37 -19.35
N PHE A 129 12.51 0.29 -20.23
CA PHE A 129 11.88 -0.38 -21.37
C PHE A 129 12.89 -0.81 -22.45
N ASP A 130 14.15 -0.38 -22.37
CA ASP A 130 15.21 -0.94 -23.20
C ASP A 130 15.53 -2.37 -22.78
N ILE A 131 15.62 -2.64 -21.47
CA ILE A 131 15.78 -4.00 -20.93
C ILE A 131 14.56 -4.86 -21.27
N LEU A 132 13.35 -4.31 -21.11
CA LEU A 132 12.12 -5.05 -21.42
C LEU A 132 12.09 -5.47 -22.90
N ALA A 133 12.46 -4.56 -23.81
CA ALA A 133 12.54 -4.84 -25.23
C ALA A 133 13.53 -5.97 -25.54
N GLN A 134 14.73 -5.93 -24.93
CA GLN A 134 15.76 -6.96 -25.11
C GLN A 134 15.33 -8.34 -24.61
N CYS A 135 14.51 -8.40 -23.56
CA CYS A 135 14.06 -9.65 -22.97
C CYS A 135 12.75 -10.19 -23.57
N THR A 136 12.11 -9.41 -24.45
CA THR A 136 10.82 -9.77 -25.04
C THR A 136 10.99 -10.84 -26.12
N LYS A 137 10.15 -11.88 -26.06
CA LYS A 137 10.09 -12.93 -27.08
C LYS A 137 9.02 -12.58 -28.12
N TYR A 138 9.22 -13.05 -29.35
CA TYR A 138 8.30 -12.80 -30.45
C TYR A 138 7.72 -14.11 -30.98
N GLN A 139 6.44 -14.11 -31.34
CA GLN A 139 5.72 -15.29 -31.81
C GLN A 139 4.85 -15.00 -33.03
N ASN A 140 4.40 -16.06 -33.70
CA ASN A 140 3.51 -16.02 -34.87
C ASN A 140 4.04 -15.17 -36.03
N GLY A 141 5.35 -15.30 -36.33
CA GLY A 141 5.99 -14.63 -37.46
C GLY A 141 6.43 -13.19 -37.19
N PHE A 142 6.24 -12.66 -35.98
CA PHE A 142 6.98 -11.48 -35.55
C PHE A 142 8.41 -11.82 -35.13
N THR A 143 9.31 -10.89 -35.38
CA THR A 143 10.70 -10.88 -34.91
C THR A 143 11.04 -9.48 -34.44
N GLU A 144 12.18 -9.31 -33.76
CA GLU A 144 12.69 -7.99 -33.37
C GLU A 144 12.84 -7.02 -34.55
N THR A 145 13.06 -7.55 -35.76
CA THR A 145 13.26 -6.75 -36.98
C THR A 145 11.97 -6.32 -37.68
N SER A 146 10.81 -6.92 -37.33
CA SER A 146 9.52 -6.60 -37.94
C SER A 146 9.16 -5.13 -37.73
N GLN A 147 8.67 -4.45 -38.77
CA GLN A 147 8.39 -3.00 -38.69
C GLN A 147 7.43 -2.66 -37.56
N THR A 148 6.30 -3.38 -37.45
CA THR A 148 5.33 -3.20 -36.35
C THR A 148 5.96 -3.35 -34.96
N VAL A 149 6.93 -4.24 -34.80
CA VAL A 149 7.65 -4.44 -33.52
C VAL A 149 8.56 -3.25 -33.22
N LYS A 150 9.27 -2.73 -34.23
CA LYS A 150 10.10 -1.52 -34.08
C LYS A 150 9.26 -0.30 -33.75
N ASP A 151 8.12 -0.14 -34.40
CA ASP A 151 7.18 0.95 -34.15
C ASP A 151 6.62 0.87 -32.72
N PHE A 152 6.20 -0.33 -32.28
CA PHE A 152 5.75 -0.55 -30.92
C PHE A 152 6.81 -0.11 -29.90
N TRP A 153 8.06 -0.55 -30.04
CA TRP A 153 9.11 -0.18 -29.09
C TRP A 153 9.50 1.29 -29.16
N THR A 154 9.41 1.92 -30.34
CA THR A 154 9.62 3.36 -30.48
C THR A 154 8.61 4.14 -29.65
N VAL A 155 7.33 3.78 -29.74
CA VAL A 155 6.27 4.42 -28.96
C VAL A 155 6.40 4.07 -27.48
N ALA A 156 6.54 2.78 -27.12
CA ALA A 156 6.58 2.32 -25.73
C ALA A 156 7.76 2.92 -24.95
N LYS A 157 8.91 3.13 -25.59
CA LYS A 157 10.07 3.78 -24.95
C LYS A 157 9.89 5.28 -24.76
N ALA A 158 9.17 5.94 -25.67
CA ALA A 158 8.85 7.37 -25.63
C ALA A 158 7.70 7.72 -24.67
N MET A 159 6.92 6.73 -24.22
CA MET A 159 5.86 6.91 -23.22
C MET A 159 6.38 7.54 -21.92
N SER A 160 5.54 8.37 -21.30
CA SER A 160 5.73 8.89 -19.96
C SER A 160 5.78 7.77 -18.91
N THR A 161 6.21 8.10 -17.69
CA THR A 161 6.24 7.17 -16.55
C THR A 161 4.86 6.56 -16.28
N GLU A 162 3.81 7.37 -16.33
CA GLU A 162 2.43 6.97 -16.09
C GLU A 162 1.92 6.04 -17.21
N GLU A 163 2.21 6.36 -18.47
CA GLU A 163 1.83 5.51 -19.61
C GLU A 163 2.58 4.18 -19.60
N LYS A 164 3.86 4.16 -19.24
CA LYS A 164 4.63 2.92 -19.07
C LYS A 164 4.05 2.03 -17.98
N LYS A 165 3.63 2.60 -16.85
CA LYS A 165 2.91 1.88 -15.80
C LYS A 165 1.58 1.31 -16.30
N MET A 166 0.82 2.08 -17.09
CA MET A 166 -0.43 1.60 -17.70
C MET A 166 -0.16 0.44 -18.68
N LEU A 167 0.90 0.52 -19.47
CA LEU A 167 1.30 -0.55 -20.39
C LEU A 167 1.72 -1.82 -19.63
N LEU A 168 2.51 -1.71 -18.57
CA LEU A 168 2.83 -2.84 -17.69
C LEU A 168 1.58 -3.45 -17.05
N GLN A 169 0.68 -2.61 -16.54
CA GLN A 169 -0.59 -3.06 -15.96
C GLN A 169 -1.44 -3.81 -17.00
N PHE A 170 -1.45 -3.33 -18.24
CA PHE A 170 -2.19 -3.95 -19.33
C PHE A 170 -1.63 -5.33 -19.70
N ILE A 171 -0.31 -5.48 -19.81
CA ILE A 171 0.30 -6.74 -20.27
C ILE A 171 0.57 -7.76 -19.14
N THR A 172 0.72 -7.31 -17.89
CA THR A 172 1.09 -8.17 -16.75
C THR A 172 0.04 -8.24 -15.65
N GLY A 173 -0.94 -7.33 -15.63
CA GLY A 173 -1.86 -7.15 -14.50
C GLY A 173 -1.27 -6.39 -13.31
N SER A 174 -0.06 -5.84 -13.43
CA SER A 174 0.58 -4.98 -12.42
C SER A 174 1.35 -3.82 -13.05
N ASP A 175 1.35 -2.66 -12.39
CA ASP A 175 2.20 -1.51 -12.73
C ASP A 175 3.63 -1.64 -12.16
N ARG A 176 3.94 -2.77 -11.52
CA ARG A 176 5.21 -3.11 -10.89
C ARG A 176 5.75 -4.42 -11.43
N VAL A 177 7.06 -4.61 -11.25
CA VAL A 177 7.78 -5.77 -11.79
C VAL A 177 8.40 -6.60 -10.67
N PRO A 178 8.73 -7.89 -10.92
CA PRO A 178 9.37 -8.73 -9.91
C PRO A 178 10.69 -8.15 -9.39
N VAL A 179 11.07 -8.54 -8.17
CA VAL A 179 12.40 -8.25 -7.64
C VAL A 179 13.45 -8.88 -8.56
N GLY A 180 14.33 -8.05 -9.12
CA GLY A 180 15.23 -8.42 -10.22
C GLY A 180 14.95 -7.68 -11.54
N GLY A 181 13.90 -6.86 -11.58
CA GLY A 181 13.64 -5.89 -12.65
C GLY A 181 12.95 -6.49 -13.87
N LEU A 182 12.84 -5.67 -14.92
CA LEU A 182 12.13 -6.01 -16.17
C LEU A 182 12.70 -7.26 -16.87
N ALA A 183 13.97 -7.59 -16.66
CA ALA A 183 14.58 -8.80 -17.22
C ALA A 183 14.00 -10.12 -16.69
N LYS A 184 13.26 -10.08 -15.57
CA LYS A 184 12.56 -11.23 -15.00
C LYS A 184 11.13 -11.38 -15.51
N LEU A 185 10.63 -10.42 -16.28
CA LEU A 185 9.32 -10.52 -16.92
C LEU A 185 9.43 -11.28 -18.24
N GLU A 186 8.66 -12.34 -18.36
CA GLU A 186 8.51 -13.07 -19.63
C GLU A 186 7.40 -12.42 -20.46
N VAL A 187 7.76 -11.40 -21.24
CA VAL A 187 6.84 -10.75 -22.19
C VAL A 187 6.94 -11.41 -23.56
N ILE A 188 5.79 -11.66 -24.19
CA ILE A 188 5.69 -12.20 -25.54
C ILE A 188 4.85 -11.25 -26.40
N ILE A 189 5.40 -10.81 -27.52
CA ILE A 189 4.64 -10.10 -28.56
C ILE A 189 4.32 -11.10 -29.67
N ALA A 190 3.05 -11.53 -29.72
CA ALA A 190 2.55 -12.44 -30.74
C ALA A 190 1.76 -11.68 -31.80
N ARG A 191 1.93 -12.04 -33.07
CA ARG A 191 1.04 -11.56 -34.13
C ARG A 191 -0.36 -12.12 -33.90
N ASN A 192 -1.36 -11.24 -33.92
CA ASN A 192 -2.77 -11.58 -33.90
C ASN A 192 -3.48 -10.83 -35.03
N GLY A 193 -3.82 -11.53 -36.11
CA GLY A 193 -4.45 -10.97 -37.31
C GLY A 193 -3.93 -11.58 -38.62
N ASP A 194 -4.84 -11.68 -39.60
CA ASP A 194 -4.60 -12.28 -40.92
C ASP A 194 -4.13 -11.23 -41.93
N ASN A 195 -2.93 -10.67 -41.76
CA ASN A 195 -2.39 -9.84 -42.84
C ASN A 195 -1.84 -10.74 -43.95
N LYS A 196 -2.76 -11.10 -44.87
CA LYS A 196 -2.48 -11.34 -46.28
C LYS A 196 -2.19 -9.98 -46.93
N GLU A 197 -0.98 -9.48 -46.77
CA GLU A 197 -0.40 -8.47 -47.67
C GLU A 197 0.97 -8.96 -48.15
#